data_AF-A0A517SCY3-F1
#
_entry.id   AF-A0A517SCY3-F1
#
_cell.length_a   1.000
_cell.length_b   1.000
_cell.length_c   1.000
_cell.angle_alpha   90.00
_cell.angle_beta   90.00
_cell.angle_gamma   90.00
#
_symmetry.space_group_name_H-M   'P 1'
#
loop_
_entity.id
_entity.type
_entity.pdbx_description
1 polymer ?
#
loop_
_entity_poly.entity_id
_entity_poly.type
_entity_poly.pdbx_seq_one_letter_code
_entity_poly.pdbx_strand_id
1 'polypeptide(L)'
;MANHLSAERRVKLLELLCEGNSIRGTARIMDMEHRTVLRHLVIAGEKCRQFLHNHLQEIAVDHVEIDEIWTFVACKQRRIAPSERLNNPHIGDQYLYLSLDQRSKLICNYAIGKREQSTTDRFIEDLARRIVLPEHGGDRPQVSTDGFKCYPDAIANSFGHRVDYGTIVKKYADGSELTGRYAPPEVVDSDRKSAWGVENLKTICTSHIERFNLSLRTFMKRFTRLSLGFSKKLTNLKAAVALHVFHYNFCRIHSSIRCTPAMRAQLTDHIWKLDDLFGEA
;
A
#
# COMPACT_ATOMS: atom_id res chain seq x y z
N MET A 1 -32.53 -14.49 -14.07
CA MET A 1 -31.30 -15.25 -14.36
C MET A 1 -30.10 -14.38 -14.02
N ALA A 2 -29.27 -14.80 -13.05
CA ALA A 2 -28.05 -14.06 -12.72
C ALA A 2 -27.09 -14.21 -13.89
N ASN A 3 -26.79 -13.11 -14.58
CA ASN A 3 -25.85 -13.10 -15.69
C ASN A 3 -24.44 -13.36 -15.12
N HIS A 4 -24.00 -14.62 -15.13
CA HIS A 4 -22.69 -15.03 -14.63
C HIS A 4 -21.62 -14.58 -15.65
N LEU A 5 -20.73 -13.68 -15.21
CA LEU A 5 -19.58 -13.27 -16.01
C LEU A 5 -18.63 -14.47 -16.15
N SER A 6 -18.26 -14.83 -17.39
CA SER A 6 -17.30 -15.91 -17.64
C SER A 6 -15.96 -15.63 -16.94
N ALA A 7 -15.22 -16.69 -16.61
CA ALA A 7 -13.93 -16.59 -15.93
C ALA A 7 -12.97 -15.67 -16.71
N GLU A 8 -12.85 -15.87 -18.02
CA GLU A 8 -12.02 -15.05 -18.90
C GLU A 8 -12.39 -13.55 -18.83
N ARG A 9 -13.69 -13.21 -18.93
CA ARG A 9 -14.14 -11.81 -18.85
C ARG A 9 -13.90 -11.22 -17.46
N ARG A 10 -14.01 -12.02 -16.41
CA ARG A 10 -13.70 -11.61 -15.03
C ARG A 10 -12.21 -11.32 -14.86
N VAL A 11 -11.33 -12.19 -15.35
CA VAL A 11 -9.87 -11.98 -15.34
C VAL A 11 -9.55 -10.70 -16.10
N LYS A 12 -10.09 -10.52 -17.32
CA LYS A 12 -9.81 -9.33 -18.12
C LYS A 12 -10.24 -8.03 -17.45
N LEU A 13 -11.40 -8.05 -16.78
CA LEU A 13 -11.88 -6.94 -15.98
C LEU A 13 -10.91 -6.58 -14.86
N LEU A 14 -10.37 -7.56 -14.14
CA LEU A 14 -9.42 -7.34 -13.05
C LEU A 14 -8.06 -6.85 -13.55
N GLU A 15 -7.56 -7.38 -14.69
CA GLU A 15 -6.35 -6.87 -15.35
C GLU A 15 -6.49 -5.39 -15.68
N LEU A 16 -7.62 -4.98 -16.29
CA LEU A 16 -7.85 -3.57 -16.63
C LEU A 16 -7.76 -2.68 -15.38
N LEU A 17 -8.31 -3.13 -14.25
CA LEU A 17 -8.23 -2.39 -12.99
C LEU A 17 -6.81 -2.33 -12.44
N CYS A 18 -6.02 -3.40 -12.59
CA CYS A 18 -4.61 -3.44 -12.19
C CYS A 18 -3.71 -2.59 -13.09
N GLU A 19 -4.13 -2.33 -14.32
CA GLU A 19 -3.46 -1.43 -15.28
C GLU A 19 -3.98 0.03 -15.19
N GLY A 20 -4.58 0.42 -14.06
CA GLY A 20 -4.95 1.81 -13.80
C GLY A 20 -6.23 2.29 -14.49
N ASN A 21 -7.05 1.39 -15.06
CA ASN A 21 -8.34 1.79 -15.60
C ASN A 21 -9.31 2.20 -14.48
N SER A 22 -10.17 3.20 -14.78
CA SER A 22 -11.27 3.54 -13.89
C SER A 22 -12.38 2.48 -13.96
N ILE A 23 -13.23 2.40 -12.93
CA ILE A 23 -14.42 1.54 -12.94
C ILE A 23 -15.30 1.81 -14.18
N ARG A 24 -15.54 3.09 -14.49
CA ARG A 24 -16.37 3.48 -15.65
C ARG A 24 -15.64 3.26 -16.98
N GLY A 25 -14.33 3.43 -17.02
CA GLY A 25 -13.51 3.14 -18.20
C GLY A 25 -13.56 1.64 -18.53
N THR A 26 -13.32 0.81 -17.52
CA THR A 26 -13.43 -0.65 -17.61
C THR A 26 -14.82 -1.08 -18.07
N ALA A 27 -15.87 -0.49 -17.48
CA ALA A 27 -17.26 -0.77 -17.85
C ALA A 27 -17.55 -0.48 -19.34
N ARG A 28 -17.02 0.63 -19.88
CA ARG A 28 -17.16 0.97 -21.30
C ARG A 28 -16.36 0.04 -22.20
N ILE A 29 -15.10 -0.24 -21.86
CA ILE A 29 -14.22 -1.14 -22.64
C ILE A 29 -14.82 -2.54 -22.73
N MET A 30 -15.37 -3.03 -21.62
CA MET A 30 -15.91 -4.37 -21.50
C MET A 30 -17.40 -4.46 -21.85
N ASP A 31 -18.00 -3.38 -22.35
CA ASP A 31 -19.43 -3.23 -22.64
C ASP A 31 -20.35 -3.85 -21.56
N MET A 32 -20.26 -3.30 -20.35
CA MET A 32 -21.04 -3.77 -19.20
C MET A 32 -21.40 -2.65 -18.23
N GLU A 33 -22.32 -2.96 -17.33
CA GLU A 33 -22.76 -2.03 -16.30
C GLU A 33 -21.68 -1.84 -15.20
N HIS A 34 -21.46 -0.60 -14.76
CA HIS A 34 -20.36 -0.26 -13.84
C HIS A 34 -20.47 -0.89 -12.44
N ARG A 35 -21.69 -1.20 -11.95
CA ARG A 35 -21.90 -1.93 -10.70
C ARG A 35 -21.49 -3.40 -10.85
N THR A 36 -21.54 -3.97 -12.05
CA THR A 36 -20.94 -5.30 -12.31
C THR A 36 -19.43 -5.26 -12.09
N VAL A 37 -18.73 -4.24 -12.60
CA VAL A 37 -17.30 -4.04 -12.32
C VAL A 37 -17.02 -3.89 -10.82
N LEU A 38 -17.82 -3.08 -10.11
CA LEU A 38 -17.67 -2.91 -8.66
C LEU A 38 -17.90 -4.21 -7.89
N ARG A 39 -18.91 -5.00 -8.25
CA ARG A 39 -19.21 -6.28 -7.63
C ARG A 39 -18.06 -7.27 -7.79
N HIS A 40 -17.52 -7.42 -8.99
CA HIS A 40 -16.37 -8.29 -9.23
C HIS A 40 -15.11 -7.79 -8.51
N LEU A 41 -14.89 -6.47 -8.45
CA LEU A 41 -13.81 -5.89 -7.65
C LEU A 41 -13.93 -6.26 -6.17
N VAL A 42 -15.13 -6.17 -5.58
CA VAL A 42 -15.35 -6.50 -4.16
C VAL A 42 -15.11 -7.99 -3.91
N ILE A 43 -15.64 -8.87 -4.76
CA ILE A 43 -15.42 -10.32 -4.65
C ILE A 43 -13.93 -10.66 -4.76
N ALA A 44 -13.25 -10.13 -5.78
CA ALA A 44 -11.82 -10.32 -5.98
C ALA A 44 -11.01 -9.79 -4.80
N GLY A 45 -11.32 -8.58 -4.34
CA GLY A 45 -10.62 -7.94 -3.24
C GLY A 45 -10.74 -8.69 -1.92
N GLU A 46 -11.89 -9.32 -1.65
CA GLU A 46 -12.06 -10.16 -0.46
C GLU A 46 -11.23 -11.44 -0.54
N LYS A 47 -11.24 -12.13 -1.69
CA LYS A 47 -10.35 -13.28 -1.94
C LYS A 47 -8.87 -12.91 -1.83
N CYS A 48 -8.46 -11.79 -2.42
CA CYS A 48 -7.09 -11.26 -2.31
C CYS A 48 -6.74 -10.99 -0.85
N ARG A 49 -7.64 -10.37 -0.07
CA ARG A 49 -7.40 -10.07 1.35
C ARG A 49 -7.16 -11.35 2.16
N GLN A 50 -7.97 -12.38 1.94
CA GLN A 50 -7.81 -13.68 2.62
C GLN A 50 -6.50 -14.36 2.20
N PHE A 51 -6.21 -14.38 0.90
CA PHE A 51 -4.96 -14.91 0.37
C PHE A 51 -3.74 -14.22 1.00
N LEU A 52 -3.70 -12.89 0.94
CA LEU A 52 -2.60 -12.09 1.50
C LEU A 52 -2.45 -12.28 3.00
N HIS A 53 -3.55 -12.43 3.74
CA HIS A 53 -3.49 -12.72 5.17
C HIS A 53 -2.74 -14.03 5.45
N ASN A 54 -2.98 -15.06 4.64
CA ASN A 54 -2.37 -16.39 4.82
C ASN A 54 -0.94 -16.49 4.27
N HIS A 55 -0.61 -15.76 3.20
CA HIS A 55 0.66 -15.93 2.47
C HIS A 55 1.73 -14.88 2.79
N LEU A 56 1.35 -13.71 3.35
CA LEU A 56 2.32 -12.72 3.83
C LEU A 56 2.63 -12.99 5.30
N GLN A 57 3.32 -14.10 5.57
CA GLN A 57 3.73 -14.56 6.90
C GLN A 57 5.20 -14.96 6.88
N GLU A 58 5.84 -14.98 8.05
CA GLU A 58 7.23 -15.42 8.22
C GLU A 58 8.20 -14.78 7.22
N ILE A 59 8.02 -13.49 6.96
CA ILE A 59 8.77 -12.76 5.93
C ILE A 59 10.15 -12.38 6.50
N ALA A 60 11.20 -12.99 5.96
CA ALA A 60 12.57 -12.60 6.26
C ALA A 60 12.93 -11.28 5.56
N VAL A 61 13.22 -10.24 6.35
CA VAL A 61 13.56 -8.89 5.89
C VAL A 61 14.84 -8.41 6.53
N ASP A 62 15.62 -7.62 5.80
CA ASP A 62 16.80 -6.94 6.34
C ASP A 62 16.46 -5.48 6.68
N HIS A 63 15.69 -4.82 5.80
CA HIS A 63 15.30 -3.42 5.94
C HIS A 63 13.91 -3.16 5.34
N VAL A 64 12.98 -2.69 6.18
CA VAL A 64 11.63 -2.30 5.80
C VAL A 64 11.47 -0.78 5.81
N GLU A 65 10.98 -0.22 4.71
CA GLU A 65 10.56 1.18 4.64
C GLU A 65 9.04 1.29 4.80
N ILE A 66 8.58 2.32 5.50
CA ILE A 66 7.16 2.56 5.79
C ILE A 66 6.79 4.00 5.39
N ASP A 67 5.63 4.14 4.76
CA ASP A 67 5.05 5.42 4.36
C ASP A 67 3.53 5.31 4.25
N GLU A 68 2.86 6.45 4.28
CA GLU A 68 1.44 6.57 4.07
C GLU A 68 1.08 7.49 2.90
N ILE A 69 0.18 7.01 2.04
CA ILE A 69 -0.28 7.75 0.86
C ILE A 69 -1.75 8.15 0.97
N TRP A 70 -1.99 9.46 0.84
CA TRP A 70 -3.32 10.05 0.90
C TRP A 70 -4.21 9.68 -0.30
N THR A 71 -5.49 9.44 -0.02
CA THR A 71 -6.62 9.45 -0.93
C THR A 71 -7.88 9.92 -0.20
N PHE A 72 -9.05 9.84 -0.82
CA PHE A 72 -10.32 10.14 -0.16
C PHE A 72 -11.44 9.20 -0.59
N VAL A 73 -12.45 9.08 0.28
CA VAL A 73 -13.67 8.31 0.06
C VAL A 73 -14.87 9.24 0.05
N ALA A 74 -15.75 9.04 -0.93
CA ALA A 74 -16.95 9.84 -1.23
C ALA A 74 -16.68 11.31 -1.64
N CYS A 75 -16.00 12.08 -0.80
CA CYS A 75 -15.63 13.47 -1.06
C CYS A 75 -14.36 13.84 -0.27
N LYS A 76 -13.72 14.96 -0.64
CA LYS A 76 -12.54 15.47 0.08
C LYS A 76 -12.95 15.95 1.48
N GLN A 77 -12.10 15.74 2.47
CA GLN A 77 -12.38 16.10 3.88
C GLN A 77 -12.88 17.54 4.06
N ARG A 78 -12.29 18.50 3.34
CA ARG A 78 -12.69 19.93 3.39
C ARG A 78 -14.16 20.20 3.03
N ARG A 79 -14.84 19.28 2.34
CA ARG A 79 -16.25 19.41 1.93
C ARG A 79 -17.23 18.79 2.93
N ILE A 80 -16.74 18.08 3.94
CA ILE A 80 -17.57 17.39 4.93
C ILE A 80 -17.78 18.31 6.12
N ALA A 81 -19.05 18.54 6.48
CA ALA A 81 -19.42 19.32 7.66
C ALA A 81 -18.91 18.63 8.95
N PRO A 82 -18.51 19.38 10.00
CA PRO A 82 -17.98 18.78 11.22
C PRO A 82 -18.90 17.72 11.86
N SER A 83 -20.22 17.94 11.87
CA SER A 83 -21.21 16.98 12.38
C SER A 83 -21.26 15.68 11.58
N GLU A 84 -21.14 15.75 10.25
CA GLU A 84 -21.12 14.58 9.38
C GLU A 84 -19.81 13.77 9.53
N ARG A 85 -18.68 14.44 9.83
CA ARG A 85 -17.39 13.78 10.09
C ARG A 85 -17.46 12.85 11.29
N LEU A 86 -18.11 13.30 12.37
CA LEU A 86 -18.24 12.52 13.60
C LEU A 86 -19.09 11.25 13.38
N ASN A 87 -20.13 11.36 12.54
CA ASN A 87 -21.08 10.29 12.30
C ASN A 87 -20.65 9.29 11.21
N ASN A 88 -19.61 9.62 10.42
CA ASN A 88 -19.16 8.76 9.34
C ASN A 88 -17.64 8.80 9.16
N PRO A 89 -16.88 8.00 9.95
CA PRO A 89 -15.42 7.96 9.84
C PRO A 89 -14.92 7.33 8.52
N HIS A 90 -15.81 6.75 7.70
CA HIS A 90 -15.45 6.06 6.46
C HIS A 90 -15.38 6.97 5.23
N ILE A 91 -15.80 8.22 5.34
CA ILE A 91 -15.72 9.23 4.27
C ILE A 91 -14.60 10.24 4.53
N GLY A 92 -14.28 11.07 3.54
CA GLY A 92 -13.24 12.08 3.66
C GLY A 92 -11.86 11.51 3.41
N ASP A 93 -10.87 12.10 4.06
CA ASP A 93 -9.47 11.71 3.88
C ASP A 93 -9.25 10.30 4.41
N GLN A 94 -8.52 9.51 3.63
CA GLN A 94 -8.09 8.16 3.97
C GLN A 94 -6.63 8.02 3.56
N TYR A 95 -5.90 7.20 4.30
CA TYR A 95 -4.49 6.95 4.06
C TYR A 95 -4.29 5.46 3.90
N LEU A 96 -3.51 5.10 2.89
CA LEU A 96 -2.98 3.76 2.72
C LEU A 96 -1.58 3.74 3.31
N TYR A 97 -1.43 3.00 4.41
CA TYR A 97 -0.15 2.68 5.03
C TYR A 97 0.40 1.44 4.35
N LEU A 98 1.67 1.48 3.99
CA LEU A 98 2.38 0.38 3.34
C LEU A 98 3.73 0.18 4.00
N SER A 99 4.15 -1.07 4.07
CA SER A 99 5.53 -1.45 4.35
C SER A 99 6.12 -2.08 3.10
N LEU A 100 7.38 -1.79 2.81
CA LEU A 100 8.10 -2.31 1.66
C LEU A 100 9.46 -2.85 2.10
N ASP A 101 9.72 -4.14 1.86
CA ASP A 101 11.07 -4.69 2.00
C ASP A 101 11.97 -4.13 0.88
N GLN A 102 13.09 -3.55 1.28
CA GLN A 102 14.04 -2.93 0.36
C GLN A 102 14.61 -3.94 -0.63
N ARG A 103 14.91 -5.17 -0.20
CA ARG A 103 15.61 -6.15 -1.02
C ARG A 103 14.68 -6.82 -2.02
N SER A 104 13.58 -7.39 -1.53
CA SER A 104 12.62 -8.13 -2.35
C SER A 104 11.62 -7.24 -3.08
N LYS A 105 11.51 -5.97 -2.67
CA LYS A 105 10.43 -5.06 -3.11
C LYS A 105 9.05 -5.57 -2.71
N LEU A 106 8.95 -6.51 -1.77
CA LEU A 106 7.69 -7.05 -1.30
C LEU A 106 6.95 -6.01 -0.47
N ILE A 107 5.65 -5.86 -0.72
CA ILE A 107 4.77 -5.20 0.22
C ILE A 107 4.50 -6.18 1.35
N CYS A 108 5.10 -5.98 2.53
CA CYS A 108 4.99 -6.93 3.64
C CYS A 108 3.60 -6.87 4.29
N ASN A 109 3.03 -5.68 4.41
CA ASN A 109 1.66 -5.48 4.84
C ASN A 109 1.09 -4.13 4.41
N TYR A 110 -0.22 -3.94 4.67
CA TYR A 110 -0.90 -2.68 4.39
C TYR A 110 -2.07 -2.44 5.34
N ALA A 111 -2.40 -1.17 5.56
CA ALA A 111 -3.62 -0.77 6.24
C ALA A 111 -4.27 0.43 5.58
N ILE A 112 -5.61 0.51 5.64
CA ILE A 112 -6.36 1.69 5.22
C ILE A 112 -7.11 2.22 6.43
N GLY A 113 -7.00 3.53 6.64
CA GLY A 113 -7.70 4.23 7.71
C GLY A 113 -7.40 5.72 7.72
N LYS A 114 -7.71 6.35 8.86
CA LYS A 114 -7.36 7.75 9.13
C LYS A 114 -5.87 7.86 9.46
N ARG A 115 -5.28 9.03 9.24
CA ARG A 115 -3.88 9.30 9.59
C ARG A 115 -3.78 9.63 11.08
N GLU A 116 -3.86 8.61 11.91
CA GLU A 116 -3.94 8.71 13.37
C GLU A 116 -3.30 7.49 14.06
N GLN A 117 -3.15 7.58 15.38
CA GLN A 117 -2.48 6.56 16.19
C GLN A 117 -3.13 5.18 16.04
N SER A 118 -4.47 5.09 16.15
CA SER A 118 -5.22 3.83 16.07
C SER A 118 -4.96 3.02 14.79
N THR A 119 -4.80 3.69 13.65
CA THR A 119 -4.51 3.05 12.37
C THR A 119 -3.04 2.67 12.26
N THR A 120 -2.16 3.50 12.82
CA THR A 120 -0.72 3.27 12.86
C THR A 120 -0.40 2.05 13.74
N ASP A 121 -0.97 1.97 14.93
CA ASP A 121 -0.79 0.83 15.86
C ASP A 121 -1.20 -0.48 15.20
N ARG A 122 -2.42 -0.53 14.65
CA ARG A 122 -2.93 -1.74 13.96
C ARG A 122 -2.06 -2.13 12.76
N PHE A 123 -1.52 -1.16 12.03
CA PHE A 123 -0.65 -1.42 10.89
C PHE A 123 0.71 -1.97 11.32
N ILE A 124 1.32 -1.38 12.33
CA ILE A 124 2.63 -1.79 12.83
C ILE A 124 2.55 -3.12 13.58
N GLU A 125 1.49 -3.35 14.36
CA GLU A 125 1.23 -4.63 15.01
C GLU A 125 1.06 -5.76 13.99
N ASP A 126 0.30 -5.52 12.92
CA ASP A 126 0.17 -6.50 11.83
C ASP A 126 1.50 -6.73 11.11
N LEU A 127 2.34 -5.71 10.92
CA LEU A 127 3.69 -5.90 10.36
C LEU A 127 4.56 -6.77 11.27
N ALA A 128 4.56 -6.49 12.57
CA ALA A 128 5.36 -7.21 13.56
C ALA A 128 5.01 -8.70 13.66
N ARG A 129 3.78 -9.07 13.35
CA ARG A 129 3.34 -10.48 13.30
C ARG A 129 3.76 -11.20 12.02
N ARG A 130 4.06 -10.46 10.94
CA ARG A 130 4.33 -11.04 9.62
C ARG A 130 5.80 -11.19 9.31
N ILE A 131 6.66 -10.35 9.88
CA ILE A 131 8.10 -10.41 9.64
C ILE A 131 8.78 -11.31 10.67
N VAL A 132 9.84 -12.00 10.25
CA VAL A 132 10.69 -12.77 11.16
C VAL A 132 11.46 -11.79 12.03
N LEU A 133 11.38 -11.97 13.35
CA LEU A 133 12.09 -11.18 14.35
C LEU A 133 13.06 -12.10 15.09
N PRO A 134 14.27 -11.62 15.44
CA PRO A 134 15.25 -12.45 16.12
C PRO A 134 14.76 -12.86 17.51
N GLU A 135 15.03 -14.11 17.88
CA GLU A 135 15.04 -14.54 19.27
C GLU A 135 16.38 -14.11 19.89
N HIS A 136 16.33 -13.43 21.04
CA HIS A 136 17.44 -12.90 21.85
C HIS A 136 18.85 -12.87 21.21
N GLY A 137 19.30 -11.68 20.79
CA GLY A 137 20.69 -11.44 20.38
C GLY A 137 21.02 -11.74 18.92
N GLY A 138 20.04 -12.09 18.09
CA GLY A 138 20.19 -12.17 16.63
C GLY A 138 20.13 -10.82 15.91
N ASP A 139 20.49 -10.83 14.62
CA ASP A 139 20.47 -9.65 13.76
C ASP A 139 19.05 -9.08 13.65
N ARG A 140 18.92 -7.79 13.97
CA ARG A 140 17.64 -7.09 13.96
C ARG A 140 17.37 -6.49 12.59
N PRO A 141 16.17 -6.65 12.02
CA PRO A 141 15.83 -5.91 10.83
C PRO A 141 15.75 -4.41 11.13
N GLN A 142 16.15 -3.61 10.15
CA GLN A 142 16.00 -2.17 10.21
C GLN A 142 14.58 -1.77 9.77
N VAL A 143 13.98 -0.79 10.45
CA VAL A 143 12.75 -0.12 10.04
C VAL A 143 13.03 1.36 9.83
N SER A 144 12.55 1.92 8.72
CA SER A 144 12.66 3.34 8.42
C SER A 144 11.32 3.96 8.06
N THR A 145 10.98 5.07 8.70
CA THR A 145 9.76 5.84 8.43
C THR A 145 10.09 7.30 8.16
N ASP A 146 9.10 8.06 7.72
CA ASP A 146 9.16 9.52 7.78
C ASP A 146 9.06 10.04 9.24
N GLY A 147 9.00 11.36 9.39
CA GLY A 147 8.83 12.02 10.69
C GLY A 147 7.40 12.03 11.25
N PHE A 148 6.50 11.13 10.81
CA PHE A 148 5.15 11.10 11.33
C PHE A 148 5.12 10.63 12.79
N LYS A 149 4.60 11.51 13.66
CA LYS A 149 4.64 11.37 15.13
C LYS A 149 4.02 10.09 15.71
N CYS A 150 3.18 9.37 14.94
CA CYS A 150 2.55 8.14 15.43
C CYS A 150 3.44 6.91 15.32
N TYR A 151 4.47 6.93 14.47
CA TYR A 151 5.34 5.75 14.27
C TYR A 151 6.18 5.39 15.49
N PRO A 152 6.86 6.31 16.20
CA PRO A 152 7.75 5.95 17.31
C PRO A 152 7.06 5.08 18.37
N ASP A 153 5.88 5.50 18.85
CA ASP A 153 5.13 4.75 19.87
C ASP A 153 4.62 3.41 19.32
N ALA A 154 4.11 3.38 18.09
CA ALA A 154 3.61 2.15 17.47
C ALA A 154 4.72 1.10 17.27
N ILE A 155 5.90 1.53 16.82
CA ILE A 155 7.09 0.69 16.63
C ILE A 155 7.58 0.18 17.98
N ALA A 156 7.73 1.05 18.98
CA ALA A 156 8.17 0.67 20.32
C ALA A 156 7.24 -0.37 20.95
N ASN A 157 5.92 -0.16 20.86
CA ASN A 157 4.93 -1.05 21.45
C ASN A 157 4.88 -2.43 20.77
N SER A 158 5.07 -2.49 19.45
CA SER A 158 4.91 -3.75 18.69
C SER A 158 6.20 -4.54 18.57
N PHE A 159 7.31 -3.86 18.31
CA PHE A 159 8.61 -4.50 18.10
C PHE A 159 9.47 -4.55 19.36
N GLY A 160 9.31 -3.59 20.28
CA GLY A 160 10.25 -3.38 21.37
C GLY A 160 11.66 -3.13 20.83
N HIS A 161 12.64 -3.83 21.40
CA HIS A 161 14.04 -3.73 20.97
C HIS A 161 14.44 -4.74 19.87
N ARG A 162 13.47 -5.40 19.22
CA ARG A 162 13.73 -6.44 18.20
C ARG A 162 14.01 -5.89 16.80
N VAL A 163 13.97 -4.57 16.62
CA VAL A 163 14.29 -3.88 15.36
C VAL A 163 15.22 -2.70 15.63
N ASP A 164 16.03 -2.35 14.62
CA ASP A 164 16.73 -1.07 14.57
C ASP A 164 15.81 -0.05 13.91
N TYR A 165 15.52 1.07 14.56
CA TYR A 165 14.55 2.03 14.07
C TYR A 165 15.14 3.42 13.87
N GLY A 166 14.88 3.99 12.69
CA GLY A 166 15.28 5.34 12.33
C GLY A 166 14.19 6.10 11.59
N THR A 167 14.23 7.42 11.72
CA THR A 167 13.33 8.33 10.99
C THR A 167 14.12 9.23 10.05
N ILE A 168 13.52 9.57 8.92
CA ILE A 168 14.06 10.53 7.97
C ILE A 168 13.06 11.66 7.72
N VAL A 169 13.53 12.90 7.87
CA VAL A 169 12.75 14.11 7.59
C VAL A 169 13.42 14.87 6.46
N LYS A 170 12.75 14.93 5.31
CA LYS A 170 13.23 15.66 4.13
C LYS A 170 12.89 17.14 4.26
N LYS A 171 13.88 18.01 4.05
CA LYS A 171 13.71 19.45 3.93
C LYS A 171 13.64 19.80 2.45
N TYR A 172 12.60 20.51 2.07
CA TYR A 172 12.36 20.93 0.70
C TYR A 172 12.73 22.41 0.53
N ALA A 173 13.16 22.80 -0.67
CA ALA A 173 13.40 24.20 -1.00
C ALA A 173 12.12 25.02 -0.81
N ASP A 174 12.26 26.24 -0.32
CA ASP A 174 11.16 27.20 -0.31
C ASP A 174 10.73 27.46 -1.75
N GLY A 175 9.44 27.25 -2.03
CA GLY A 175 8.87 27.24 -3.38
C GLY A 175 8.79 28.62 -4.06
N SER A 176 9.65 29.57 -3.69
CA SER A 176 9.62 30.94 -4.21
C SER A 176 10.24 31.09 -5.61
N GLU A 177 11.05 30.14 -6.12
CA GLU A 177 11.72 30.39 -7.40
C GLU A 177 11.62 29.35 -8.54
N LEU A 178 11.42 28.03 -8.37
CA LEU A 178 11.80 27.13 -9.51
C LEU A 178 10.93 25.93 -9.89
N THR A 179 9.74 25.71 -9.34
CA THR A 179 8.92 24.56 -9.76
C THR A 179 7.51 25.00 -10.08
N GLY A 180 7.14 25.04 -11.37
CA GLY A 180 5.79 25.38 -11.82
C GLY A 180 4.71 24.56 -11.10
N ARG A 181 3.43 24.97 -11.20
CA ARG A 181 2.26 24.50 -10.39
C ARG A 181 2.15 22.99 -10.12
N TYR A 182 2.79 22.14 -10.91
CA TYR A 182 2.72 20.68 -10.84
C TYR A 182 4.06 19.97 -10.56
N ALA A 183 5.17 20.69 -10.48
CA ALA A 183 6.47 20.11 -10.18
C ALA A 183 6.65 20.00 -8.64
N PRO A 184 7.16 18.87 -8.13
CA PRO A 184 7.45 18.74 -6.71
C PRO A 184 8.59 19.69 -6.34
N PRO A 185 8.59 20.26 -5.12
CA PRO A 185 9.72 21.06 -4.65
C PRO A 185 10.98 20.20 -4.56
N GLU A 186 12.14 20.81 -4.80
CA GLU A 186 13.42 20.13 -4.71
C GLU A 186 13.74 19.75 -3.26
N VAL A 187 14.27 18.54 -3.05
CA VAL A 187 14.77 18.12 -1.73
C VAL A 187 16.17 18.71 -1.56
N VAL A 188 16.33 19.60 -0.58
CA VAL A 188 17.59 20.31 -0.33
C VAL A 188 18.44 19.58 0.70
N ASP A 189 17.80 18.96 1.68
CA ASP A 189 18.48 18.30 2.79
C ASP A 189 17.61 17.18 3.37
N SER A 190 18.22 16.25 4.10
CA SER A 190 17.51 15.22 4.84
C SER A 190 18.11 15.04 6.23
N ASP A 191 17.29 15.23 7.26
CA ASP A 191 17.66 14.96 8.64
C ASP A 191 17.33 13.50 8.97
N ARG A 192 18.36 12.72 9.34
CA ARG A 192 18.23 11.29 9.67
C ARG A 192 18.53 11.09 11.15
N LYS A 193 17.61 10.47 11.86
CA LYS A 193 17.72 10.25 13.30
C LYS A 193 17.53 8.78 13.61
N SER A 194 18.54 8.19 14.26
CA SER A 194 18.37 6.90 14.93
C SER A 194 17.48 7.14 16.14
N ALA A 195 16.33 6.47 16.17
CA ALA A 195 15.52 6.42 17.38
C ALA A 195 16.14 5.41 18.35
N TRP A 196 16.53 4.24 17.83
CA TRP A 196 17.38 3.27 18.54
C TRP A 196 17.98 2.25 17.58
N GLY A 197 19.13 1.69 17.96
CA GLY A 197 19.73 0.53 17.30
C GLY A 197 20.42 0.78 15.96
N VAL A 198 20.02 1.80 15.20
CA VAL A 198 20.68 2.13 13.93
C VAL A 198 22.04 2.80 14.19
N GLU A 199 23.12 2.11 13.83
CA GLU A 199 24.50 2.61 13.96
C GLU A 199 24.87 3.58 12.84
N ASN A 200 24.57 3.22 11.58
CA ASN A 200 24.91 4.03 10.42
C ASN A 200 23.69 4.81 9.91
N LEU A 201 23.54 6.07 10.31
CA LEU A 201 22.41 6.92 9.91
C LEU A 201 22.16 7.00 8.40
N LYS A 202 23.17 6.77 7.55
CA LYS A 202 23.02 6.80 6.08
C LYS A 202 22.17 5.65 5.54
N THR A 203 21.93 4.59 6.31
CA THR A 203 21.04 3.49 5.92
C THR A 203 19.56 3.85 6.07
N ILE A 204 19.21 4.87 6.88
CA ILE A 204 17.81 5.23 7.16
C ILE A 204 17.19 5.93 5.94
N CYS A 205 16.39 5.24 5.13
CA CYS A 205 15.73 5.86 3.97
C CYS A 205 14.28 5.40 3.77
N THR A 206 13.55 6.19 2.99
CA THR A 206 12.16 5.95 2.54
C THR A 206 12.06 6.04 1.01
N SER A 207 13.20 6.05 0.31
CA SER A 207 13.26 6.34 -1.12
C SER A 207 12.65 5.21 -1.97
N HIS A 208 12.68 3.96 -1.50
CA HIS A 208 12.11 2.84 -2.23
C HIS A 208 10.59 2.82 -2.14
N ILE A 209 10.02 3.07 -0.96
CA ILE A 209 8.56 3.17 -0.79
C ILE A 209 7.99 4.43 -1.46
N GLU A 210 8.72 5.55 -1.42
CA GLU A 210 8.34 6.75 -2.16
C GLU A 210 8.38 6.53 -3.68
N ARG A 211 9.35 5.76 -4.18
CA ARG A 211 9.36 5.34 -5.59
C ARG A 211 8.19 4.43 -5.90
N PHE A 212 7.87 3.50 -5.01
CA PHE A 212 6.73 2.61 -5.14
C PHE A 212 5.39 3.37 -5.17
N ASN A 213 5.24 4.45 -4.41
CA ASN A 213 4.06 5.31 -4.44
C ASN A 213 3.74 5.84 -5.85
N LEU A 214 4.74 6.02 -6.72
CA LEU A 214 4.50 6.36 -8.13
C LEU A 214 3.86 5.19 -8.89
N SER A 215 4.36 3.96 -8.70
CA SER A 215 3.73 2.76 -9.27
C SER A 215 2.28 2.63 -8.80
N LEU A 216 2.03 2.82 -7.50
CA LEU A 216 0.69 2.76 -6.95
C LEU A 216 -0.26 3.79 -7.60
N ARG A 217 0.22 5.02 -7.82
CA ARG A 217 -0.56 6.08 -8.49
C ARG A 217 -0.83 5.82 -9.97
N THR A 218 0.10 5.13 -10.65
CA THR A 218 -0.03 4.74 -12.06
C THR A 218 -1.04 3.61 -12.22
N PHE A 219 -0.90 2.55 -11.43
CA PHE A 219 -1.63 1.30 -11.59
C PHE A 219 -2.95 1.26 -10.82
N MET A 220 -3.18 2.17 -9.86
CA MET A 220 -4.46 2.29 -9.18
C MET A 220 -5.10 3.66 -9.41
N LYS A 221 -6.14 3.68 -10.24
CA LYS A 221 -6.82 4.92 -10.64
C LYS A 221 -7.31 5.78 -9.46
N ARG A 222 -7.64 5.16 -8.33
CA ARG A 222 -8.16 5.82 -7.13
C ARG A 222 -7.10 6.55 -6.28
N PHE A 223 -5.83 6.48 -6.68
CA PHE A 223 -4.72 7.23 -6.07
C PHE A 223 -4.09 8.23 -7.05
N THR A 224 -4.51 8.26 -8.31
CA THR A 224 -4.05 9.23 -9.28
C THR A 224 -4.41 10.65 -8.83
N ARG A 225 -3.39 11.50 -8.66
CA ARG A 225 -3.55 12.91 -8.27
C ARG A 225 -4.31 13.69 -9.35
N LEU A 226 -5.04 14.72 -8.91
CA LEU A 226 -5.77 15.66 -9.78
C LEU A 226 -6.70 14.97 -10.78
N SER A 227 -7.33 13.87 -10.37
CA SER A 227 -8.26 13.09 -11.20
C SER A 227 -9.61 12.89 -10.53
N LEU A 228 -10.61 12.45 -11.30
CA LEU A 228 -11.91 12.01 -10.79
C LEU A 228 -11.92 10.54 -10.33
N GLY A 229 -10.75 9.90 -10.25
CA GLY A 229 -10.61 8.54 -9.73
C GLY A 229 -10.61 8.54 -8.20
N PHE A 230 -11.75 8.26 -7.58
CA PHE A 230 -11.86 8.04 -6.13
C PHE A 230 -12.91 6.97 -5.82
N SER A 231 -12.87 6.41 -4.62
CA SER A 231 -13.83 5.39 -4.19
C SER A 231 -15.04 6.06 -3.53
N LYS A 232 -16.26 5.68 -3.91
CA LYS A 232 -17.48 6.16 -3.24
C LYS A 232 -17.73 5.50 -1.88
N LYS A 233 -17.18 4.30 -1.67
CA LYS A 233 -17.30 3.51 -0.44
C LYS A 233 -15.92 3.04 0.00
N LEU A 234 -15.69 2.97 1.31
CA LEU A 234 -14.43 2.47 1.88
C LEU A 234 -14.18 1.00 1.50
N THR A 235 -15.24 0.18 1.44
CA THR A 235 -15.16 -1.22 0.99
C THR A 235 -14.55 -1.35 -0.41
N ASN A 236 -14.93 -0.47 -1.34
CA ASN A 236 -14.39 -0.46 -2.71
C ASN A 236 -12.92 -0.01 -2.75
N LEU A 237 -12.50 0.87 -1.82
CA LEU A 237 -11.10 1.25 -1.67
C LEU A 237 -10.28 0.06 -1.15
N LYS A 238 -10.74 -0.57 -0.07
CA LYS A 238 -10.11 -1.75 0.54
C LYS A 238 -9.95 -2.90 -0.46
N ALA A 239 -11.01 -3.22 -1.19
CA ALA A 239 -10.99 -4.29 -2.20
C ALA A 239 -9.95 -4.04 -3.30
N ALA A 240 -9.80 -2.79 -3.73
CA ALA A 240 -8.85 -2.45 -4.78
C ALA A 240 -7.39 -2.44 -4.33
N VAL A 241 -7.14 -2.02 -3.10
CA VAL A 241 -5.80 -2.13 -2.51
C VAL A 241 -5.43 -3.59 -2.36
N ALA A 242 -6.33 -4.44 -1.84
CA ALA A 242 -6.08 -5.88 -1.73
C ALA A 242 -5.76 -6.51 -3.10
N LEU A 243 -6.56 -6.19 -4.13
CA LEU A 243 -6.30 -6.64 -5.50
C LEU A 243 -4.93 -6.19 -6.01
N HIS A 244 -4.56 -4.92 -5.79
CA HIS A 244 -3.29 -4.39 -6.25
C HIS A 244 -2.09 -4.99 -5.53
N VAL A 245 -2.17 -5.16 -4.20
CA VAL A 245 -1.09 -5.77 -3.42
C VAL A 245 -0.88 -7.22 -3.84
N PHE A 246 -1.96 -7.99 -4.03
CA PHE A 246 -1.88 -9.34 -4.58
C PHE A 246 -1.22 -9.35 -5.95
N HIS A 247 -1.76 -8.56 -6.89
CA HIS A 247 -1.24 -8.51 -8.25
C HIS A 247 0.23 -8.08 -8.30
N TYR A 248 0.61 -7.06 -7.51
CA TYR A 248 1.99 -6.57 -7.45
C TYR A 248 2.95 -7.61 -6.85
N ASN A 249 2.61 -8.19 -5.69
CA ASN A 249 3.50 -9.12 -5.00
C ASN A 249 3.61 -10.47 -5.71
N PHE A 250 2.52 -11.01 -6.26
CA PHE A 250 2.43 -12.41 -6.69
C PHE A 250 2.28 -12.61 -8.20
N CYS A 251 1.75 -11.64 -8.95
CA CYS A 251 1.54 -11.79 -10.40
C CYS A 251 2.56 -11.02 -11.25
N ARG A 252 2.95 -9.82 -10.81
CA ARG A 252 3.71 -8.89 -11.63
C ARG A 252 5.22 -9.10 -11.50
N ILE A 253 5.90 -9.28 -12.63
CA ILE A 253 7.36 -9.25 -12.67
C ILE A 253 7.86 -7.82 -12.42
N HIS A 254 8.68 -7.66 -11.39
CA HIS A 254 9.30 -6.38 -11.08
C HIS A 254 10.63 -6.25 -11.84
N SER A 255 10.78 -5.21 -12.65
CA SER A 255 11.87 -5.08 -13.62
C SER A 255 13.27 -5.16 -13.00
N SER A 256 13.50 -4.57 -11.83
CA SER A 256 14.83 -4.57 -11.18
C SER A 256 15.24 -5.92 -10.58
N ILE A 257 14.27 -6.73 -10.14
CA ILE A 257 14.53 -8.04 -9.51
C ILE A 257 14.22 -9.21 -10.46
N ARG A 258 13.65 -8.94 -11.64
CA ARG A 258 13.37 -9.89 -12.74
C ARG A 258 12.52 -11.10 -12.35
N CYS A 259 11.83 -11.04 -11.22
CA CYS A 259 10.83 -11.99 -10.74
C CYS A 259 9.73 -11.21 -10.01
N THR A 260 8.74 -11.89 -9.45
CA THR A 260 7.76 -11.24 -8.57
C THR A 260 8.41 -10.93 -7.21
N PRO A 261 7.93 -9.89 -6.49
CA PRO A 261 8.39 -9.63 -5.12
C PRO A 261 8.24 -10.82 -4.18
N ALA A 262 7.12 -11.57 -4.26
CA ALA A 262 6.89 -12.76 -3.45
C ALA A 262 7.89 -13.88 -3.74
N MET A 263 8.28 -14.09 -5.01
CA MET A 263 9.35 -15.03 -5.35
C MET A 263 10.69 -14.58 -4.78
N ARG A 264 11.00 -13.27 -4.85
CA ARG A 264 12.26 -12.75 -4.31
C ARG A 264 12.32 -12.87 -2.79
N ALA A 265 11.18 -12.76 -2.12
CA ALA A 265 11.01 -12.98 -0.69
C ALA A 265 10.87 -14.47 -0.30
N GLN A 266 10.96 -15.40 -1.26
CA GLN A 266 10.85 -16.85 -1.03
C GLN A 266 9.50 -17.30 -0.45
N LEU A 267 8.43 -16.53 -0.68
CA LEU A 267 7.06 -16.90 -0.26
C LEU A 267 6.36 -17.80 -1.28
N THR A 268 6.90 -17.91 -2.49
CA THR A 268 6.39 -18.74 -3.59
C THR A 268 7.51 -19.00 -4.58
N ASP A 269 7.43 -20.11 -5.32
CA ASP A 269 8.40 -20.51 -6.35
C ASP A 269 7.90 -20.24 -7.79
N HIS A 270 6.63 -19.83 -7.93
CA HIS A 270 5.99 -19.57 -9.21
C HIS A 270 5.27 -18.22 -9.23
N ILE A 271 4.91 -17.79 -10.45
CA ILE A 271 4.11 -16.59 -10.70
C ILE A 271 2.64 -16.96 -10.62
N TRP A 272 1.90 -16.29 -9.75
CA TRP A 272 0.45 -16.45 -9.62
C TRP A 272 -0.28 -15.72 -10.74
N LYS A 273 -1.45 -16.22 -11.11
CA LYS A 273 -2.40 -15.57 -12.01
C LYS A 273 -3.59 -15.04 -11.23
N LEU A 274 -4.27 -14.03 -11.78
CA LEU A 274 -5.49 -13.49 -11.17
C LEU A 274 -6.61 -14.54 -11.06
N ASP A 275 -6.65 -15.52 -11.95
CA ASP A 275 -7.68 -16.56 -11.94
C ASP A 275 -7.48 -17.61 -10.84
N ASP A 276 -6.24 -17.80 -10.37
CA ASP A 276 -5.90 -18.79 -9.34
C ASP A 276 -6.67 -18.55 -8.03
N LEU A 277 -7.06 -17.30 -7.76
CA LEU A 277 -7.87 -16.93 -6.59
C LEU A 277 -9.33 -17.36 -6.67
N PHE A 278 -9.82 -17.66 -7.86
CA PHE A 278 -11.23 -17.96 -8.08
C PHE A 278 -11.54 -19.47 -8.01
N GLY A 279 -10.52 -20.34 -8.03
CA GLY A 279 -10.69 -21.79 -8.13
C GLY A 279 -11.26 -22.19 -9.49
N GLU A 280 -11.10 -23.46 -9.88
CA GLU A 280 -11.84 -24.00 -11.01
C GLU A 280 -13.35 -23.87 -10.70
N ALA A 281 -14.06 -23.13 -11.56
CA ALA A 281 -15.49 -22.88 -11.43
C ALA A 281 -16.32 -24.11 -11.80
#